data_AF-A0A956MMV7-F1
#
_entry.id   AF-A0A956MMV7-F1
#
_cell.length_a   1.000
_cell.length_b   1.000
_cell.length_c   1.000
_cell.angle_alpha   90.00
_cell.angle_beta   90.00
_cell.angle_gamma   90.00
#
_symmetry.space_group_name_H-M   'P 1'
#
loop_
_entity.id
_entity.type
_entity.pdbx_description
1 polymer ?
#
loop_
_entity_poly.entity_id
_entity_poly.type
_entity_poly.pdbx_seq_one_letter_code
_entity_poly.pdbx_strand_id
1 'polypeptide(L)'
;MSGRARPGSLVDRAFRRLETGPTSTEDLAADVLSLRGHPGAAGKAVLALLGGDSRFEVDPQGMWRLAPGAVPVGTPLRDLRFAVVDVETTGGPFSRGHRITEVAVVEVRSGRVEESWHTLVHPGRPVPP
;
A
#
# COMPACT_ATOMS: atom_id res chain seq x y z
N MET A 1 8.32 -14.79 -21.01
CA MET A 1 7.27 -15.03 -20.00
C MET A 1 6.76 -13.68 -19.51
N SER A 2 5.53 -13.33 -19.86
CA SER A 2 4.94 -12.00 -19.57
C SER A 2 4.68 -11.88 -18.07
N GLY A 3 5.54 -11.14 -17.36
CA GLY A 3 5.36 -10.84 -15.95
C GLY A 3 4.18 -9.89 -15.78
N ARG A 4 3.03 -10.41 -15.35
CA ARG A 4 1.86 -9.60 -15.00
C ARG A 4 2.31 -8.59 -13.94
N ALA A 5 2.40 -7.31 -14.30
CA ALA A 5 2.73 -6.24 -13.35
C ALA A 5 1.75 -6.33 -12.17
N ARG A 6 2.27 -6.56 -10.96
CA ARG A 6 1.43 -6.57 -9.75
C ARG A 6 0.71 -5.22 -9.66
N PRO A 7 -0.60 -5.20 -9.37
CA PRO A 7 -1.35 -3.95 -9.31
C PRO A 7 -0.73 -3.04 -8.24
N GLY A 8 -0.74 -1.73 -8.49
CA GLY A 8 -0.30 -0.72 -7.52
C GLY A 8 -1.23 -0.68 -6.31
N SER A 9 -1.11 0.35 -5.47
CA SER A 9 -2.07 0.53 -4.38
C SER A 9 -3.50 0.68 -4.92
N LEU A 10 -4.51 0.44 -4.07
CA LEU A 10 -5.92 0.66 -4.46
C LEU A 10 -6.16 2.12 -4.86
N VAL A 11 -5.45 3.06 -4.24
CA VAL A 11 -5.48 4.48 -4.60
C VAL A 11 -4.87 4.71 -5.99
N ASP A 12 -3.73 4.09 -6.32
CA ASP A 12 -3.14 4.19 -7.67
C ASP A 12 -4.02 3.55 -8.74
N ARG A 13 -4.75 2.49 -8.36
CA ARG A 13 -5.71 1.85 -9.24
C ARG A 13 -6.92 2.75 -9.49
N ALA A 14 -7.45 3.40 -8.44
CA ALA A 14 -8.51 4.38 -8.57
C ALA A 14 -8.06 5.60 -9.41
N PHE A 15 -6.86 6.11 -9.16
CA PHE A 15 -6.28 7.21 -9.93
C PHE A 15 -6.22 6.85 -11.42
N ARG A 16 -5.58 5.73 -11.76
CA ARG A 16 -5.48 5.26 -13.15
C ARG A 16 -6.83 4.98 -13.80
N ARG A 17 -7.81 4.50 -13.01
CA ARG A 17 -9.17 4.29 -13.52
C ARG A 17 -9.86 5.61 -13.85
N LEU A 18 -9.62 6.67 -13.08
CA LEU A 18 -10.23 7.98 -13.31
C LEU A 18 -9.48 8.81 -14.36
N GLU A 19 -8.25 8.45 -14.72
CA GLU A 19 -7.55 9.01 -15.90
C GLU A 19 -8.31 8.74 -17.20
N THR A 20 -9.09 7.66 -17.29
CA THR A 20 -9.94 7.37 -18.46
C THR A 20 -11.26 8.16 -18.47
N GLY A 21 -11.52 8.93 -17.41
CA GLY A 21 -12.72 9.75 -17.26
C GLY A 21 -13.50 9.47 -15.97
N PRO A 22 -14.46 10.35 -15.64
CA PRO A 22 -15.30 10.20 -14.44
C PRO A 22 -16.11 8.91 -14.44
N THR A 23 -16.40 8.37 -13.25
CA THR A 23 -17.16 7.12 -13.13
C THR A 23 -18.01 7.10 -11.86
N SER A 24 -19.05 6.26 -11.85
CA SER A 24 -19.91 6.07 -10.68
C SER A 24 -19.18 5.42 -9.51
N THR A 25 -19.72 5.58 -8.31
CA THR A 25 -19.24 4.92 -7.10
C THR A 25 -19.28 3.39 -7.23
N GLU A 26 -20.33 2.85 -7.85
CA GLU A 26 -20.53 1.43 -8.08
C GLU A 26 -19.45 0.86 -9.03
N ASP A 27 -19.20 1.54 -10.14
CA ASP A 27 -18.19 1.13 -11.10
C ASP A 27 -16.79 1.23 -10.50
N LEU A 28 -16.51 2.30 -9.74
CA LEU A 28 -15.22 2.46 -9.08
C LEU A 28 -14.99 1.37 -8.03
N ALA A 29 -16.02 1.01 -7.25
CA ALA A 29 -15.95 -0.10 -6.29
C ALA A 29 -15.73 -1.45 -6.99
N ALA A 30 -16.42 -1.70 -8.11
CA ALA A 30 -16.25 -2.91 -8.90
C ALA A 30 -14.85 -3.00 -9.53
N ASP A 31 -14.35 -1.90 -10.07
CA ASP A 31 -13.10 -1.84 -10.82
C ASP A 31 -11.86 -1.76 -9.92
N VAL A 32 -11.95 -1.15 -8.74
CA VAL A 32 -10.82 -0.92 -7.83
C VAL A 32 -10.81 -1.95 -6.70
N LEU A 33 -11.94 -2.11 -6.02
CA LEU A 33 -12.09 -2.93 -4.81
C LEU A 33 -12.59 -4.34 -5.10
N SER A 34 -13.02 -4.62 -6.33
CA SER A 34 -13.71 -5.88 -6.70
C SER A 34 -14.99 -6.12 -5.89
N LEU A 35 -15.63 -5.05 -5.41
CA LEU A 35 -16.89 -5.10 -4.66
C LEU A 35 -18.07 -4.88 -5.61
N ARG A 36 -19.04 -5.80 -5.62
CA ARG A 36 -20.23 -5.75 -6.48
C ARG A 36 -21.48 -6.10 -5.67
N GLY A 37 -22.64 -5.58 -6.09
CA GLY A 37 -23.95 -5.99 -5.54
C GLY A 37 -24.32 -5.44 -4.16
N HIS A 38 -23.53 -4.51 -3.59
CA HIS A 38 -23.77 -3.93 -2.26
C HIS A 38 -23.61 -2.40 -2.25
N PRO A 39 -24.59 -1.62 -2.74
CA PRO A 39 -24.43 -0.18 -2.99
C PRO A 39 -24.00 0.62 -1.74
N GLY A 40 -24.63 0.37 -0.59
CA GLY A 40 -24.31 1.07 0.66
C GLY A 40 -22.92 0.76 1.22
N ALA A 41 -22.42 -0.47 1.02
CA ALA A 41 -21.07 -0.87 1.44
C ALA A 41 -20.01 -0.35 0.45
N ALA A 42 -20.31 -0.39 -0.86
CA ALA A 42 -19.47 0.13 -1.91
C ALA A 42 -19.18 1.62 -1.72
N GLY A 43 -20.22 2.44 -1.50
CA GLY A 43 -20.04 3.87 -1.26
C GLY A 43 -19.20 4.20 -0.04
N LYS A 44 -19.44 3.52 1.09
CA LYS A 44 -18.61 3.70 2.29
C LYS A 44 -17.16 3.29 2.06
N ALA A 45 -16.92 2.19 1.33
CA ALA A 45 -15.57 1.71 1.06
C ALA A 45 -14.79 2.66 0.13
N VAL A 46 -15.43 3.16 -0.94
CA VAL A 46 -14.82 4.12 -1.86
C VAL A 46 -14.55 5.45 -1.13
N LEU A 47 -15.51 5.94 -0.34
CA LEU A 47 -15.34 7.17 0.44
C LEU A 47 -14.24 7.03 1.50
N ALA A 48 -14.14 5.88 2.19
CA ALA A 48 -13.06 5.62 3.13
C ALA A 48 -11.69 5.57 2.43
N LEU A 49 -11.64 5.08 1.19
CA LEU A 49 -10.41 4.99 0.42
C LEU A 49 -9.97 6.36 -0.14
N LEU A 50 -10.89 7.17 -0.65
CA LEU A 50 -10.59 8.34 -1.48
C LEU A 50 -11.04 9.68 -0.88
N GLY A 51 -12.02 9.69 0.03
CA GLY A 51 -12.70 10.91 0.46
C GLY A 51 -11.84 11.90 1.26
N GLY A 52 -10.73 11.44 1.84
CA GLY A 52 -9.75 12.31 2.51
C GLY A 52 -8.64 12.83 1.60
N ASP A 53 -8.62 12.44 0.33
CA ASP A 53 -7.54 12.71 -0.61
C ASP A 53 -7.98 13.78 -1.63
N SER A 54 -7.32 14.95 -1.58
CA SER A 54 -7.67 16.12 -2.39
C SER A 54 -7.54 15.93 -3.90
N ARG A 55 -6.93 14.82 -4.34
CA ARG A 55 -6.79 14.48 -5.76
C ARG A 55 -8.07 13.90 -6.36
N PHE A 56 -9.02 13.49 -5.52
CA PHE A 56 -10.29 12.91 -5.94
C PHE A 56 -11.42 13.85 -5.57
N GLU A 57 -12.33 14.04 -6.51
CA GLU A 57 -13.56 14.79 -6.28
C GLU A 57 -14.75 13.87 -6.52
N VAL A 58 -15.79 14.02 -5.71
CA VAL A 58 -17.07 13.35 -5.88
C VAL A 58 -18.19 14.39 -5.84
N ASP A 59 -19.09 14.33 -6.82
CA ASP A 59 -20.26 15.20 -6.86
C ASP A 59 -21.44 14.60 -6.06
N PRO A 60 -22.55 15.35 -5.87
CA PRO A 60 -23.72 14.86 -5.15
C PRO A 60 -24.39 13.63 -5.78
N GLN A 61 -24.12 13.34 -7.06
CA GLN A 61 -24.64 12.17 -7.77
C GLN A 61 -23.73 10.94 -7.57
N GLY A 62 -22.62 11.08 -6.84
CA GLY A 62 -21.67 10.00 -6.59
C GLY A 62 -20.73 9.72 -7.77
N MET A 63 -20.58 10.70 -8.68
CA MET A 63 -19.62 10.62 -9.78
C MET A 63 -18.25 11.09 -9.32
N TRP A 64 -17.30 10.17 -9.38
CA TRP A 64 -15.91 10.43 -9.02
C TRP A 64 -15.11 10.89 -10.22
N ARG A 65 -14.20 11.85 -9.99
CA ARG A 65 -13.23 12.33 -10.97
C ARG A 65 -11.91 12.70 -10.31
N LEU A 66 -10.87 12.85 -11.13
CA LEU A 66 -9.63 13.48 -10.68
C LEU A 66 -9.83 14.99 -10.57
N ALA A 67 -9.29 15.58 -9.50
CA ALA A 67 -9.18 17.03 -9.37
C ALA A 67 -8.28 17.60 -10.49
N PRO A 68 -8.51 18.84 -10.94
CA PRO A 68 -7.65 19.48 -11.94
C PRO A 68 -6.18 19.50 -11.50
N GLY A 69 -5.29 18.99 -12.37
CA GLY A 69 -3.85 18.94 -12.07
C GLY A 69 -3.46 17.88 -11.02
N ALA A 70 -4.37 16.97 -10.64
CA ALA A 70 -4.04 15.86 -9.77
C ALA A 70 -2.90 15.02 -10.38
N VAL A 71 -1.93 14.68 -9.54
CA VAL A 71 -0.79 13.82 -9.91
C VAL A 71 -0.86 12.49 -9.15
N PRO A 72 -0.34 11.39 -9.73
CA PRO A 72 -0.23 10.11 -9.03
C PRO A 72 0.54 10.25 -7.71
N VAL A 73 0.25 9.38 -6.73
CA VAL A 73 0.94 9.46 -5.43
C VAL A 73 2.28 8.74 -5.54
N GLY A 74 3.33 9.49 -5.23
CA GLY A 74 4.68 8.98 -5.11
C GLY A 74 5.21 8.35 -6.40
N THR A 75 6.33 7.66 -6.24
CA THR A 75 6.92 6.83 -7.29
C THR A 75 6.59 5.37 -6.98
N PRO A 76 6.13 4.56 -7.94
CA PRO A 76 5.88 3.15 -7.69
C PRO A 76 7.13 2.49 -7.09
N LEU A 77 6.97 1.65 -6.05
CA LEU A 77 8.11 1.00 -5.39
C LEU A 77 9.02 0.24 -6.39
N ARG A 78 8.42 -0.35 -7.43
CA ARG A 78 9.15 -1.04 -8.51
C ARG A 78 10.00 -0.11 -9.39
N ASP A 79 9.89 1.20 -9.26
CA ASP A 79 10.66 2.19 -10.01
C ASP A 79 11.69 2.87 -9.08
N LEU A 80 11.79 2.43 -7.82
CA LEU A 80 12.71 2.92 -6.80
C LEU A 80 13.82 1.90 -6.49
N ARG A 81 14.86 2.41 -5.82
CA ARG A 81 15.86 1.63 -5.08
C ARG A 81 15.60 1.84 -3.59
N PHE A 82 15.37 0.77 -2.84
CA PHE A 82 15.06 0.83 -1.42
C PHE A 82 15.55 -0.42 -0.69
N ALA A 83 15.69 -0.34 0.62
CA ALA A 83 15.96 -1.50 1.47
C ALA A 83 14.69 -1.90 2.21
N VAL A 84 14.39 -3.21 2.26
CA VAL A 84 13.42 -3.76 3.21
C VAL A 84 14.19 -4.25 4.40
N VAL A 85 13.85 -3.74 5.59
CA VAL A 85 14.45 -4.13 6.85
C VAL A 85 13.42 -4.90 7.65
N ASP A 86 13.76 -6.13 7.98
CA ASP A 86 13.00 -7.00 8.87
C ASP A 86 13.77 -7.17 10.19
N VAL A 87 13.04 -7.18 11.30
CA VAL A 87 13.63 -7.29 12.64
C VAL A 87 12.85 -8.28 13.49
N GLU A 88 13.58 -9.19 14.12
CA GLU A 88 13.01 -10.08 15.12
C GLU A 88 13.31 -9.57 16.52
N THR A 89 12.39 -9.87 17.45
CA THR A 89 12.50 -9.38 18.82
C THR A 89 12.24 -10.49 19.83
N THR A 90 12.68 -10.27 21.06
CA THR A 90 12.35 -11.11 22.22
C THR A 90 10.85 -11.15 22.60
N GLY A 91 9.93 -10.61 21.77
CA GLY A 91 8.49 -10.87 21.85
C GLY A 91 7.61 -9.94 22.71
N GLY A 92 8.18 -8.92 23.36
CA GLY A 92 7.42 -8.04 24.26
C GLY A 92 7.82 -6.56 24.17
N PRO A 93 7.23 -5.70 25.03
CA PRO A 93 7.43 -4.26 24.92
C PRO A 93 8.83 -3.83 25.36
N PHE A 94 9.37 -2.81 24.68
CA PHE A 94 10.69 -2.22 25.00
C PHE A 94 10.79 -1.77 26.47
N SER A 95 9.69 -1.25 27.04
CA SER A 95 9.61 -0.81 28.45
C SER A 95 9.82 -1.94 29.46
N ARG A 96 9.60 -3.20 29.07
CA ARG A 96 9.92 -4.39 29.88
C ARG A 96 11.26 -5.03 29.49
N GLY A 97 12.13 -4.25 28.86
CA GLY A 97 13.49 -4.65 28.51
C GLY A 97 13.58 -5.58 27.30
N HIS A 98 12.54 -5.74 26.48
CA HIS A 98 12.64 -6.56 25.27
C HIS A 98 13.53 -5.88 24.22
N ARG A 99 14.27 -6.68 23.47
CA ARG A 99 15.31 -6.25 22.52
C ARG A 99 15.21 -7.01 21.20
N ILE A 100 15.90 -6.49 20.19
CA ILE A 100 16.07 -7.09 18.87
C ILE A 100 17.01 -8.31 18.99
N THR A 101 16.66 -9.40 18.31
CA THR A 101 17.45 -10.64 18.22
C THR A 101 18.04 -10.86 16.83
N GLU A 102 17.49 -10.21 15.81
CA GLU A 102 17.95 -10.32 14.43
C GLU A 102 17.65 -9.05 13.65
N VAL A 103 18.51 -8.74 12.69
CA VAL A 103 18.24 -7.77 11.62
C VAL A 103 18.49 -8.44 10.28
N ALA A 104 17.51 -8.41 9.40
CA ALA A 104 17.63 -8.82 8.01
C ALA A 104 17.35 -7.62 7.09
N VAL A 105 18.15 -7.48 6.04
CA VAL A 105 18.04 -6.40 5.07
C VAL A 105 18.10 -6.99 3.67
N VAL A 106 17.16 -6.62 2.82
CA VAL A 106 17.24 -6.89 1.39
C VAL A 106 17.23 -5.58 0.62
N GLU A 107 18.20 -5.43 -0.27
CA GLU A 107 18.20 -4.33 -1.23
C GLU A 107 17.29 -4.69 -2.41
N VAL A 108 16.33 -3.83 -2.69
CA VAL A 108 15.40 -3.98 -3.80
C VAL A 108 15.63 -2.85 -4.80
N ARG A 109 15.87 -3.23 -6.05
CA ARG A 109 15.93 -2.32 -7.19
C ARG A 109 15.03 -2.80 -8.30
N SER A 110 14.25 -1.87 -8.83
CA SER A 110 13.35 -2.16 -9.95
C SER A 110 12.38 -3.33 -9.70
N GLY A 111 11.96 -3.50 -8.44
CA GLY A 111 11.10 -4.61 -8.00
C GLY A 111 11.79 -5.98 -7.91
N ARG A 112 13.13 -6.04 -7.97
CA ARG A 112 13.93 -7.26 -7.81
C ARG A 112 14.86 -7.12 -6.60
N VAL A 113 15.07 -8.21 -5.88
CA VAL A 113 16.10 -8.27 -4.82
C VAL A 113 17.46 -8.38 -5.50
N GLU A 114 18.36 -7.44 -5.22
CA GLU A 114 19.74 -7.46 -5.74
C GLU A 114 20.72 -8.05 -4.72
N GLU A 115 20.52 -7.74 -3.45
CA GLU A 115 21.38 -8.21 -2.35
C GLU A 115 20.54 -8.53 -1.11
N SER A 116 21.02 -9.47 -0.31
CA SER A 116 20.46 -9.79 1.00
C SER A 116 21.56 -9.92 2.04
N TRP A 117 21.36 -9.31 3.19
CA TRP A 117 22.21 -9.39 4.36
C TRP A 117 21.36 -9.72 5.59
N HIS A 118 21.90 -10.46 6.54
CA HIS A 118 21.25 -10.69 7.82
C HIS A 118 22.30 -10.96 8.89
N THR A 119 21.97 -10.64 10.14
CA THR A 119 22.77 -11.02 11.29
C THR A 119 21.89 -11.24 12.52
N LEU A 120 22.29 -12.23 13.32
CA LEU A 120 21.82 -12.31 14.69
C LEU A 120 22.41 -11.15 15.50
N VAL A 121 21.61 -10.63 16.42
CA VAL A 121 21.97 -9.59 17.37
C VAL A 121 21.87 -10.20 18.76
N HIS A 122 22.94 -10.08 19.56
CA HIS A 122 22.87 -10.50 20.95
C HIS A 122 21.99 -9.52 21.74
N PRO A 123 20.80 -9.94 22.23
CA PRO A 123 19.83 -9.02 22.83
C PRO A 123 20.24 -8.57 24.25
N GLY A 124 21.32 -9.11 24.81
CA GLY A 124 21.74 -8.81 26.19
C GLY A 124 20.82 -9.40 27.26
N ARG A 125 19.94 -10.34 26.90
CA ARG A 125 18.98 -11.01 27.80
C ARG A 125 18.60 -12.41 27.29
N PRO A 126 18.03 -13.27 28.15
CA PRO A 126 17.41 -14.51 27.69
C PRO A 126 16.24 -14.22 26.73
N VAL A 127 16.18 -15.02 25.66
CA VAL A 127 15.01 -15.13 24.78
C VAL A 127 14.06 -16.14 25.43
N PRO A 128 12.81 -15.78 25.76
CA PRO A 128 11.82 -16.74 26.26
C PRO A 128 11.57 -17.86 25.23
N PRO A 129 11.27 -19.10 25.68
CA PRO A 129 10.86 -20.18 24.78
C PRO A 129 9.51 -19.91 24.11
#